data_AF-A0A1H8Q7F9-F1
#
_entry.id   AF-A0A1H8Q7F9-F1
#
_cell.length_a   1.000
_cell.length_b   1.000
_cell.length_c   1.000
_cell.angle_alpha   90.00
_cell.angle_beta   90.00
_cell.angle_gamma   90.00
#
_symmetry.space_group_name_H-M   'P 1'
#
loop_
_entity.id
_entity.type
_entity.pdbx_description
1 polymer ?
#
loop_
_entity_poly.entity_id
_entity_poly.type
_entity_poly.pdbx_seq_one_letter_code
_entity_poly.pdbx_strand_id
1 'polypeptide(L)' 'MNDEYKGYRITAWPERDDTTGLWNGRFRILAGDGAVAYESFAEPVDDENKAYEAASAKARAWVDEQ' A
#
# COMPACT_ATOMS: atom_id res chain seq x y z
N MET A 1 -6.33 3.79 -7.06
CA MET A 1 -6.00 5.15 -7.55
C MET A 1 -4.50 5.31 -7.37
N ASN A 2 -3.76 5.72 -8.40
CA ASN A 2 -2.32 5.90 -8.29
C ASN A 2 -2.06 7.34 -7.89
N ASP A 3 -1.53 7.55 -6.69
CA ASP A 3 -1.22 8.89 -6.19
C ASP A 3 0.27 9.14 -6.38
N GLU A 4 0.61 10.25 -7.05
CA GLU A 4 1.98 10.74 -7.06
C GLU A 4 2.26 11.46 -5.74
N TYR A 5 3.31 11.03 -5.04
CA TYR A 5 3.69 11.53 -3.72
C TYR A 5 5.21 11.66 -3.65
N LYS A 6 5.72 12.90 -3.50
CA LYS A 6 7.16 13.23 -3.43
C LYS A 6 8.01 12.61 -4.55
N GLY A 7 7.48 12.52 -5.76
CA GLY A 7 8.19 11.95 -6.92
C GLY A 7 8.10 10.42 -7.04
N TYR A 8 7.40 9.76 -6.12
CA TYR A 8 7.04 8.35 -6.21
C TYR A 8 5.59 8.19 -6.63
N ARG A 9 5.26 7.05 -7.25
CA ARG A 9 3.87 6.67 -7.54
C ARG A 9 3.44 5.56 -6.59
N ILE A 10 2.47 5.86 -5.74
CA ILE A 10 1.92 4.93 -4.77
C ILE A 10 0.65 4.28 -5.35
N THR A 11 0.59 2.96 -5.29
CA THR A 11 -0.61 2.17 -5.54
C THR A 11 -0.94 1.40 -4.27
N ALA A 12 -2.11 1.61 -3.69
CA ALA A 12 -2.59 0.85 -2.54
C ALA A 12 -3.91 0.15 -2.90
N TRP A 13 -4.12 -1.05 -2.39
CA TRP A 13 -5.36 -1.80 -2.56
C TRP A 13 -5.58 -2.79 -1.42
N PRO A 14 -6.82 -2.98 -0.97
CA PRO A 14 -7.14 -4.08 -0.08
C PRO A 14 -7.21 -5.38 -0.88
N GLU A 15 -6.79 -6.48 -0.27
CA GLU A 15 -6.94 -7.83 -0.80
C GLU A 15 -7.48 -8.74 0.30
N ARG A 16 -8.62 -9.38 0.06
CA ARG A 16 -9.19 -10.33 1.01
C ARG A 16 -8.42 -11.64 0.96
N ASP A 17 -8.03 -12.12 2.13
CA ASP A 17 -7.49 -13.48 2.30
C ASP A 17 -8.64 -14.43 2.63
N ASP A 18 -8.95 -15.34 1.71
CA ASP A 18 -10.02 -16.32 1.86
C ASP A 18 -9.75 -17.38 2.95
N THR A 19 -8.49 -17.55 3.38
CA THR A 19 -8.11 -18.51 4.43
C THR A 19 -8.41 -17.96 5.81
N THR A 20 -8.10 -16.68 6.04
CA THR A 20 -8.29 -16.01 7.34
C THR A 20 -9.59 -15.22 7.41
N GLY A 21 -10.19 -14.88 6.26
CA GLY A 21 -11.34 -14.00 6.15
C GLY A 21 -11.00 -12.51 6.34
N LEU A 22 -9.73 -12.18 6.60
CA LEU A 22 -9.24 -10.83 6.85
C LEU A 22 -8.83 -10.12 5.55
N TRP A 23 -8.66 -8.81 5.63
CA TRP A 23 -8.23 -7.94 4.55
C TRP A 23 -6.77 -7.52 4.76
N ASN A 24 -5.94 -7.80 3.77
CA ASN A 24 -4.56 -7.33 3.70
C ASN A 24 -4.49 -6.00 2.95
N GLY A 25 -3.88 -5.00 3.57
CA GLY A 25 -3.60 -3.74 2.91
C GLY A 25 -2.33 -3.83 2.06
N ARG A 26 -2.42 -4.11 0.76
CA ARG A 26 -1.25 -4.18 -0.12
C ARG A 26 -0.89 -2.82 -0.69
N PHE A 27 0.40 -2.58 -0.87
CA PHE A 27 0.87 -1.38 -1.55
C PHE A 27 2.14 -1.62 -2.36
N ARG A 28 2.24 -0.86 -3.46
CA ARG A 28 3.41 -0.79 -4.34
C ARG A 28 3.80 0.66 -4.54
N ILE A 29 5.09 0.93 -4.51
CA ILE A 29 5.69 2.24 -4.70
C ILE A 29 6.64 2.15 -5.88
N LEU A 30 6.39 2.96 -6.90
CA LEU A 30 7.27 3.08 -8.05
C LEU A 30 8.12 4.35 -7.91
N ALA A 31 9.40 4.25 -8.26
CA ALA A 31 10.28 5.40 -8.42
C ALA A 31 9.89 6.21 -9.68
N GLY A 32 10.48 7.40 -9.84
CA GLY A 32 10.19 8.29 -10.96
C GLY A 32 10.52 7.74 -12.35
N ASP A 33 11.39 6.72 -12.43
CA ASP A 33 11.71 5.98 -13.65
C ASP A 33 10.74 4.81 -13.94
N GLY A 34 9.78 4.57 -13.05
CA GLY A 34 8.81 3.48 -13.13
C GLY A 34 9.28 2.16 -12.53
N ALA A 35 10.50 2.07 -11.99
CA ALA A 35 10.97 0.87 -11.29
C ALA A 35 10.22 0.68 -9.97
N VAL A 36 10.03 -0.58 -9.54
CA VAL A 36 9.48 -0.87 -8.22
C VAL A 36 10.54 -0.51 -7.17
N ALA A 37 10.28 0.55 -6.43
CA ALA A 37 11.14 0.99 -5.34
C ALA A 37 10.88 0.16 -4.08
N TYR A 38 9.60 -0.11 -3.79
CA TYR A 38 9.19 -0.91 -2.64
C TYR A 38 7.80 -1.50 -2.85
N GLU A 39 7.58 -2.71 -2.33
CA GLU A 39 6.28 -3.39 -2.34
C GLU A 39 6.15 -4.20 -1.05
N SER A 40 5.03 -4.04 -0.36
CA SER A 40 4.76 -4.74 0.89
C SER A 40 3.27 -4.70 1.24
N PHE A 41 2.94 -5.12 2.45
CA PHE A 41 1.59 -5.12 2.99
C PHE A 41 1.53 -4.60 4.43
N ALA A 42 0.39 -4.02 4.78
CA ALA A 42 0.02 -3.66 6.14
C ALA A 42 -0.53 -4.87 6.90
N GLU A 43 -0.65 -4.74 8.22
CA GLU A 43 -1.23 -5.78 9.07
C GLU A 43 -2.66 -6.12 8.62
N PRO A 44 -3.04 -7.41 8.64
CA PRO A 44 -4.39 -7.82 8.29
C PRO A 44 -5.44 -7.24 9.25
N VAL A 45 -6.57 -6.79 8.71
CA VAL A 45 -7.69 -6.21 9.47
C VAL A 45 -9.02 -6.80 9.01
N ASP A 46 -10.08 -6.60 9.80
CA ASP A 46 -11.42 -7.14 9.53
C ASP A 46 -12.27 -6.29 8.57
N ASP A 47 -11.75 -5.15 8.10
CA ASP A 47 -12.45 -4.18 7.28
C ASP A 47 -11.64 -3.79 6.03
N GLU A 48 -12.29 -3.81 4.88
CA GLU A 48 -11.68 -3.52 3.57
C GLU A 48 -11.14 -2.09 3.49
N ASN A 49 -11.89 -1.10 3.98
CA ASN A 49 -11.49 0.29 3.92
C ASN A 49 -10.31 0.55 4.86
N LYS A 50 -10.31 -0.04 6.06
CA LYS A 50 -9.16 0.05 6.98
C LYS A 50 -7.92 -0.57 6.38
N ALA A 51 -8.04 -1.68 5.63
CA ALA A 51 -6.89 -2.29 4.95
C ALA A 51 -6.32 -1.34 3.89
N TYR A 52 -7.18 -0.71 3.09
CA TYR A 52 -6.77 0.30 2.11
C TYR A 52 -6.08 1.52 2.77
N GLU A 53 -6.67 2.06 3.85
CA GLU A 53 -6.12 3.20 4.58
C GLU A 53 -4.77 2.86 5.21
N ALA A 54 -4.63 1.69 5.83
CA ALA A 54 -3.38 1.22 6.43
C ALA A 54 -2.28 1.06 5.38
N ALA A 55 -2.61 0.48 4.22
CA ALA A 55 -1.68 0.36 3.09
C ALA A 55 -1.22 1.72 2.57
N SER A 56 -2.16 2.64 2.39
CA SER A 56 -1.89 3.99 1.92
C SER A 56 -1.01 4.77 2.90
N ALA A 57 -1.27 4.65 4.21
CA ALA A 57 -0.51 5.29 5.26
C ALA A 57 0.93 4.72 5.34
N LYS A 58 1.10 3.40 5.34
CA LYS A 58 2.43 2.77 5.34
C LYS A 58 3.24 3.11 4.10
N ALA A 59 2.61 3.14 2.93
CA ALA A 59 3.29 3.52 1.70
C ALA A 59 3.82 4.96 1.76
N ARG A 60 3.01 5.90 2.27
CA ARG A 60 3.43 7.30 2.46
C ARG A 60 4.53 7.43 3.51
N ALA A 61 4.41 6.73 4.63
CA ALA A 61 5.45 6.71 5.66
C ALA A 61 6.80 6.22 5.12
N TRP A 62 6.80 5.16 4.31
CA TRP A 62 8.02 4.70 3.64
C TRP A 62 8.61 5.79 2.73
N VAL A 63 7.78 6.45 1.91
CA VAL A 63 8.23 7.56 1.05
C VAL A 63 8.78 8.74 1.86
N ASP A 64 8.21 9.01 3.04
CA ASP A 64 8.68 10.07 3.93
C ASP A 64 10.08 9.80 4.51
N GLU A 65 10.49 8.53 4.57
CA GLU A 65 11.79 8.08 5.06
C GLU A 65 12.86 7.94 3.96
N GLN A 66 12.50 8.11 2.67
CA GLN A 66 13.46 8.07 1.55
C GLN A 66 14.18 9.40 1.34
#